data_AF-A0A1J4SNH6-F1
#
_entry.id   AF-A0A1J4SNH6-F1
#
_cell.length_a   1.000
_cell.length_b   1.000
_cell.length_c   1.000
_cell.angle_alpha   90.00
_cell.angle_beta   90.00
_cell.angle_gamma   90.00
#
_symmetry.space_group_name_H-M   'P 1'
#
loop_
_entity.id
_entity.type
_entity.pdbx_description
1 polymer ?
#
loop_
_entity_poly.entity_id
_entity_poly.type
_entity_poly.pdbx_seq_one_letter_code
_entity_poly.pdbx_strand_id
1 'polypeptide(L)'
;MVGCAAAPFYNRNLVTTRAQYGPKLHYELDKVVEETLQGNAPYCMAFITILFATGIGMPLNHYFFHGSFRILHSVGWAAIGLKLTAIFWMMWIMGQIFFGLNPRLRVLFAGFAPGKAPDAEAEKEFFGKRARRKALCETCLKLAIVVLVSSAFISFNPQ
;
A
#
# COMPACT_ATOMS: atom_id res chain seq x y z
N MET A 1 -4.19 2.47 -12.57
CA MET A 1 -4.68 2.28 -11.18
C MET A 1 -4.53 0.85 -10.67
N VAL A 2 -4.67 -0.19 -11.50
CA VAL A 2 -4.60 -1.60 -11.05
C VAL A 2 -3.27 -1.96 -10.36
N GLY A 3 -2.14 -1.40 -10.82
CA GLY A 3 -0.81 -1.69 -10.27
C GLY A 3 -0.60 -1.30 -8.80
N CYS A 4 -1.21 -0.23 -8.29
CA CYS A 4 -1.04 0.19 -6.89
C CYS A 4 -1.90 -0.62 -5.91
N ALA A 5 -2.98 -1.24 -6.38
CA ALA A 5 -3.82 -2.14 -5.59
C ALA A 5 -3.33 -3.60 -5.64
N ALA A 6 -2.64 -3.98 -6.72
CA ALA A 6 -2.16 -5.34 -6.92
C ALA A 6 -1.17 -5.78 -5.83
N ALA A 7 -0.14 -4.99 -5.57
CA ALA A 7 0.89 -5.36 -4.59
C ALA A 7 0.39 -5.45 -3.13
N PRO A 8 -0.42 -4.53 -2.56
CA PRO A 8 -1.00 -4.76 -1.24
C PRO A 8 -1.95 -5.96 -1.21
N PHE A 9 -2.65 -6.25 -2.30
CA PHE A 9 -3.49 -7.45 -2.43
C PHE A 9 -2.67 -8.74 -2.39
N TYR A 10 -1.64 -8.87 -3.24
CA TYR A 10 -0.75 -10.04 -3.26
C TYR A 10 -0.02 -10.22 -1.94
N ASN A 11 0.51 -9.13 -1.38
CA ASN A 11 1.23 -9.17 -0.10
C ASN A 11 0.31 -9.62 1.06
N ARG A 12 -0.94 -9.15 1.08
CA ARG A 12 -1.94 -9.61 2.05
C ARG A 12 -2.27 -11.09 1.87
N ASN A 13 -2.48 -11.53 0.64
CA ASN A 13 -2.82 -12.91 0.33
C ASN A 13 -1.69 -13.84 0.76
N LEU A 14 -0.44 -13.51 0.41
CA LEU A 14 0.75 -14.29 0.77
C LEU A 14 0.91 -14.47 2.29
N VAL A 15 0.70 -13.41 3.07
CA VAL A 15 0.73 -13.49 4.54
C VAL A 15 -0.41 -14.33 5.09
N THR A 16 -1.58 -14.30 4.44
CA THR A 16 -2.75 -15.06 4.87
C THR A 16 -2.61 -16.55 4.55
N THR A 17 -2.12 -16.90 3.36
CA THR A 17 -1.79 -18.28 2.98
C THR A 17 -0.70 -18.84 3.88
N ARG A 18 0.34 -18.05 4.23
CA ARG A 18 1.35 -18.49 5.19
C ARG A 18 0.74 -18.92 6.53
N ALA A 19 -0.30 -18.25 7.01
CA ALA A 19 -0.91 -18.56 8.31
C ALA A 19 -1.47 -19.99 8.40
N GLN A 20 -1.72 -20.65 7.26
CA GLN A 20 -2.18 -22.03 7.19
C GLN A 20 -1.10 -23.05 7.59
N TYR A 21 0.19 -22.67 7.50
CA TYR A 21 1.32 -23.55 7.83
C TYR A 21 1.68 -23.55 9.33
N GLY A 22 0.90 -22.87 10.16
CA GLY A 22 1.07 -22.83 11.61
C GLY A 22 1.76 -21.57 12.15
N PRO A 23 1.76 -21.38 13.48
CA PRO A 23 2.22 -20.15 14.12
C PRO A 23 3.74 -20.07 14.30
N LYS A 24 4.47 -21.19 14.14
CA LYS A 24 5.93 -21.23 14.36
C LYS A 24 6.68 -20.63 13.18
N LEU A 25 7.82 -20.00 13.47
CA LEU A 25 8.77 -19.55 12.46
C LEU A 25 9.35 -20.74 11.68
N HIS A 26 9.21 -20.72 10.35
CA HIS A 26 9.87 -21.67 9.46
C HIS A 26 10.87 -20.90 8.60
N TYR A 27 12.15 -20.91 8.97
CA TYR A 27 13.16 -19.99 8.42
C TYR A 27 13.17 -19.93 6.88
N GLU A 28 13.26 -21.07 6.20
CA GLU A 28 13.30 -21.10 4.72
C GLU A 28 12.03 -20.55 4.08
N LEU A 29 10.85 -20.94 4.60
CA LEU A 29 9.56 -20.46 4.09
C LEU A 29 9.39 -18.96 4.35
N ASP A 30 9.70 -18.52 5.58
CA ASP A 30 9.56 -17.13 5.99
C ASP A 30 10.56 -16.21 5.30
N LYS A 31 11.76 -16.72 4.98
CA LYS A 31 12.76 -16.00 4.19
C LYS A 31 12.22 -15.66 2.81
N VAL A 32 11.73 -16.66 2.08
CA VAL A 32 11.17 -16.45 0.72
C VAL A 32 9.99 -15.47 0.77
N VAL A 33 9.12 -15.61 1.77
CA VAL A 33 7.98 -14.70 1.93
C VAL A 33 8.44 -13.28 2.24
N GLU A 34 9.37 -13.08 3.17
CA GLU A 34 9.86 -11.74 3.54
C GLU A 34 10.65 -11.08 2.40
N GLU A 35 11.48 -11.83 1.67
CA GLU A 35 12.19 -11.33 0.49
C GLU A 35 11.21 -10.87 -0.59
N THR A 36 10.14 -11.64 -0.85
CA THR A 36 9.10 -11.26 -1.81
C THR A 36 8.36 -9.99 -1.36
N LEU A 37 8.01 -9.89 -0.08
CA LEU A 37 7.28 -8.74 0.47
C LEU A 37 8.13 -7.47 0.46
N GLN A 38 9.43 -7.59 0.74
CA GLN A 38 10.37 -6.47 0.71
C GLN A 38 10.71 -6.03 -0.71
N GLY A 39 10.85 -6.98 -1.65
CA GLY A 39 11.11 -6.70 -3.06
C GLY A 39 9.98 -5.94 -3.75
N ASN A 40 8.73 -6.15 -3.33
CA ASN A 40 7.56 -5.45 -3.90
C ASN A 40 7.36 -4.01 -3.37
N ALA A 41 7.84 -3.72 -2.17
CA ALA A 41 7.65 -2.43 -1.52
C ALA A 41 8.20 -1.19 -2.29
N PRO A 42 9.41 -1.22 -2.90
CA PRO A 42 9.90 -0.07 -3.69
C PRO A 42 9.06 0.18 -4.94
N TYR A 43 8.56 -0.87 -5.60
CA TYR A 43 7.69 -0.73 -6.77
C TYR A 43 6.36 -0.06 -6.39
N CYS A 44 5.74 -0.47 -5.28
CA CYS A 44 4.54 0.22 -4.77
C CYS A 44 4.77 1.71 -4.55
N MET A 45 5.92 2.07 -3.96
CA MET A 45 6.26 3.45 -3.66
C MET A 45 6.41 4.25 -4.97
N ALA A 46 7.15 3.72 -5.95
CA ALA A 46 7.29 4.34 -7.26
C ALA A 46 5.93 4.52 -7.97
N PHE A 47 5.09 3.47 -7.98
CA PHE A 47 3.77 3.53 -8.59
C PHE A 47 2.86 4.56 -7.94
N ILE A 48 2.83 4.65 -6.61
CA ILE A 48 1.98 5.65 -5.95
C ILE A 48 2.49 7.08 -6.16
N THR A 49 3.81 7.28 -6.18
CA THR A 49 4.40 8.59 -6.47
C THR A 49 4.07 9.03 -7.90
N ILE A 50 4.21 8.14 -8.89
CA ILE A 50 3.83 8.44 -10.28
C ILE A 50 2.33 8.72 -10.38
N LEU A 51 1.49 7.93 -9.70
CA LEU A 51 0.03 8.17 -9.69
C LEU A 51 -0.35 9.49 -9.03
N PHE A 52 0.36 9.91 -7.99
CA PHE A 52 0.16 11.21 -7.36
C PHE A 52 0.61 12.34 -8.30
N ALA A 53 1.80 12.24 -8.88
CA ALA A 53 2.34 13.22 -9.81
C ALA A 53 1.48 13.38 -11.07
N THR A 54 1.05 12.27 -11.69
CA THR A 54 0.17 12.28 -12.87
C THR A 54 -1.27 12.65 -12.51
N GLY A 55 -1.76 12.20 -11.35
CA GLY A 55 -3.10 12.49 -10.85
C GLY A 55 -3.30 13.97 -10.49
N ILE A 56 -2.23 14.68 -10.14
CA ILE A 56 -2.23 16.15 -9.96
C ILE A 56 -1.87 16.85 -11.27
N GLY A 57 -0.86 16.34 -12.00
CA GLY A 57 -0.31 16.96 -13.19
C GLY A 57 -1.28 17.02 -14.36
N MET A 58 -2.05 15.96 -14.64
CA MET A 58 -3.05 15.97 -15.71
C MET A 58 -4.15 17.03 -15.50
N PRO A 59 -4.84 17.09 -14.34
CA PRO A 59 -5.81 18.14 -14.10
C PRO A 59 -5.16 19.51 -14.16
N LEU A 60 -4.05 19.75 -13.46
CA LEU A 60 -3.39 21.06 -13.50
C LEU A 60 -3.01 21.49 -14.92
N ASN A 61 -2.49 20.58 -15.74
CA ASN A 61 -2.13 20.88 -17.13
C ASN A 61 -3.37 21.18 -17.98
N HIS A 62 -4.41 20.34 -17.92
CA HIS A 62 -5.66 20.62 -18.63
C HIS A 62 -6.30 21.94 -18.19
N TYR A 63 -6.25 22.27 -16.90
CA TYR A 63 -6.84 23.48 -16.34
C TYR A 63 -6.01 24.75 -16.63
N PHE A 64 -4.68 24.66 -16.71
CA PHE A 64 -3.81 25.77 -17.08
C PHE A 64 -3.99 26.19 -18.54
N PHE A 65 -4.34 25.25 -19.42
CA PHE A 65 -4.49 25.49 -20.86
C PHE A 65 -5.93 25.73 -21.33
N HIS A 66 -6.97 25.24 -20.63
CA HIS A 66 -8.38 25.34 -21.09
C HIS A 66 -9.33 26.17 -20.20
N GLY A 67 -8.89 26.73 -19.06
CA GLY A 67 -9.72 27.65 -18.25
C GLY A 67 -11.02 27.04 -17.65
N SER A 68 -11.20 25.73 -17.73
CA SER A 68 -12.46 25.02 -17.43
C SER A 68 -12.65 24.67 -15.94
N PHE A 69 -12.28 25.56 -15.02
CA PHE A 69 -12.62 25.38 -13.59
C PHE A 69 -14.13 25.50 -13.32
N ARG A 70 -14.93 25.97 -14.29
CA ARG A 70 -16.30 26.45 -14.07
C ARG A 70 -17.43 25.45 -14.38
N ILE A 71 -17.14 24.26 -14.92
CA ILE A 71 -18.18 23.30 -15.35
C ILE A 71 -18.00 21.94 -14.66
N LEU A 72 -17.67 21.94 -13.37
CA LEU A 72 -17.70 20.70 -12.59
C LEU A 72 -18.76 20.83 -11.51
N HIS A 73 -19.75 19.93 -11.58
CA HIS A 73 -20.79 19.81 -10.58
C HIS A 73 -20.17 19.61 -9.18
N SER A 74 -20.84 20.05 -8.12
CA SER A 74 -20.36 19.95 -6.72
C SER A 74 -19.93 18.53 -6.33
N VAL A 75 -20.60 17.53 -6.89
CA VAL A 75 -20.28 16.09 -6.74
C VAL A 75 -18.93 15.72 -7.35
N GLY A 76 -18.56 16.29 -8.50
CA GLY A 76 -17.26 16.07 -9.14
C GLY A 76 -16.11 16.66 -8.33
N TRP A 77 -16.31 17.84 -7.74
CA TRP A 77 -15.34 18.44 -6.81
C TRP A 77 -15.16 17.61 -5.54
N ALA A 78 -16.26 17.12 -4.96
CA ALA A 78 -16.20 16.22 -3.81
C ALA A 78 -15.47 14.91 -4.14
N ALA A 79 -15.71 14.32 -5.31
CA ALA A 79 -15.04 13.11 -5.78
C ALA A 79 -13.52 13.32 -5.97
N ILE A 80 -13.10 14.46 -6.52
CA ILE A 80 -11.68 14.82 -6.66
C ILE A 80 -11.04 14.99 -5.27
N GLY A 81 -11.69 15.70 -4.35
CA GLY A 81 -11.20 15.88 -2.99
C GLY A 81 -11.03 14.55 -2.25
N LEU A 82 -12.03 13.66 -2.34
CA LEU A 82 -11.98 12.33 -1.74
C LEU A 82 -10.85 11.48 -2.34
N LYS A 83 -10.64 11.57 -3.66
CA LYS A 83 -9.58 10.85 -4.35
C LYS A 83 -8.19 11.33 -3.92
N LEU A 84 -7.95 12.64 -3.90
CA LEU A 84 -6.67 13.22 -3.52
C LEU A 84 -6.34 12.92 -2.05
N THR A 85 -7.31 13.04 -1.15
CA THR A 85 -7.13 12.69 0.27
C THR A 85 -6.84 11.21 0.46
N ALA A 86 -7.52 10.32 -0.26
CA ALA A 86 -7.24 8.88 -0.22
C ALA A 86 -5.84 8.53 -0.75
N ILE A 87 -5.40 9.14 -1.86
CA ILE A 87 -4.04 8.93 -2.40
C ILE A 87 -2.99 9.46 -1.42
N PHE A 88 -3.21 10.62 -0.80
CA PHE A 88 -2.31 11.17 0.21
C PHE A 88 -2.15 10.22 1.40
N TRP A 89 -3.27 9.69 1.92
CA TRP A 89 -3.24 8.69 2.98
C TRP A 89 -2.52 7.40 2.58
N MET A 90 -2.72 6.92 1.35
CA MET A 90 -2.00 5.76 0.84
C MET A 90 -0.48 6.02 0.76
N MET A 91 -0.03 7.21 0.34
CA MET A 91 1.39 7.58 0.35
C MET A 91 1.95 7.59 1.77
N TRP A 92 1.21 8.16 2.72
CA TRP A 92 1.60 8.17 4.13
C TRP A 92 1.79 6.76 4.68
N ILE A 93 0.81 5.87 4.44
CA ILE A 93 0.87 4.46 4.87
C ILE A 93 2.08 3.75 4.25
N MET A 94 2.32 3.95 2.95
CA MET A 94 3.46 3.35 2.27
C MET A 94 4.80 3.85 2.82
N GLY A 95 4.90 5.15 3.13
CA GLY A 95 6.08 5.72 3.79
C GLY A 95 6.34 5.06 5.15
N GLN A 96 5.31 4.85 5.96
CA GLN A 96 5.42 4.17 7.26
C GLN A 96 5.91 2.71 7.11
N ILE A 97 5.42 1.99 6.10
CA ILE A 97 5.85 0.61 5.83
C ILE A 97 7.31 0.59 5.36
N PHE A 98 7.67 1.43 4.39
CA PHE A 98 8.97 1.40 3.72
C PHE A 98 10.11 1.92 4.61
N PHE A 99 9.92 3.06 5.27
CA PHE A 99 10.96 3.69 6.09
C PHE A 99 10.96 3.22 7.55
N GLY A 100 9.85 2.71 8.05
CA GLY A 100 9.72 2.30 9.46
C GLY A 100 9.69 0.79 9.66
N LEU A 101 8.71 0.13 9.06
CA LEU A 101 8.38 -1.26 9.40
C LEU A 101 9.31 -2.28 8.73
N ASN A 102 9.56 -2.14 7.43
CA ASN A 102 10.39 -3.06 6.65
C ASN A 102 11.86 -3.11 7.14
N PRO A 103 12.54 -1.98 7.43
CA PRO A 103 13.92 -2.03 7.94
C PRO A 103 14.02 -2.76 9.28
N ARG A 104 13.06 -2.52 10.19
CA ARG A 104 13.00 -3.20 11.49
C ARG A 104 12.74 -4.70 11.34
N LEU A 105 11.83 -5.09 10.45
CA LEU A 105 11.58 -6.51 10.14
C LEU A 105 12.82 -7.19 9.56
N ARG A 106 13.59 -6.50 8.71
CA ARG A 106 14.84 -7.03 8.15
C ARG A 106 15.90 -7.25 9.23
N VAL A 107 16.05 -6.32 10.17
CA VAL A 107 16.98 -6.46 11.30
C VAL A 107 16.58 -7.62 12.21
N LEU A 108 15.31 -7.73 12.57
CA LEU A 108 14.80 -8.85 13.38
C LEU A 108 15.01 -10.19 12.67
N PHE A 109 14.69 -10.27 11.38
CA PHE A 109 14.83 -11.50 10.60
C PHE A 109 16.29 -11.93 10.41
N ALA A 110 17.21 -10.98 10.28
CA ALA A 110 18.66 -11.26 10.20
C ALA A 110 19.22 -11.88 11.49
N GLY A 111 18.55 -11.69 12.63
CA GLY A 111 18.89 -12.34 13.90
C GLY A 111 18.47 -13.82 13.97
N PHE A 112 17.64 -14.29 13.05
CA PHE A 112 17.21 -15.70 12.99
C PHE A 112 18.15 -16.52 12.11
N ALA A 113 18.40 -17.77 12.52
CA ALA A 113 19.29 -18.69 11.81
C ALA A 113 18.61 -20.05 11.60
N PRO A 114 18.90 -20.76 10.50
CA PRO A 114 18.38 -22.10 10.27
C PRO A 114 18.87 -23.06 11.36
N GLY A 115 17.96 -23.83 11.95
CA GLY A 115 18.28 -24.85 12.97
C GLY A 115 18.49 -24.33 14.40
N LYS A 116 18.41 -23.01 14.65
CA LYS A 116 18.36 -22.46 16.01
C LYS A 116 16.94 -22.02 16.33
N ALA A 117 16.46 -22.37 17.54
CA ALA A 117 15.22 -21.82 18.04
C ALA A 117 15.40 -20.28 18.21
N PRO A 118 14.55 -19.45 17.59
CA PRO A 118 14.62 -18.02 17.79
C PRO A 118 14.29 -17.67 19.23
N ASP A 119 14.82 -16.54 19.70
CA ASP A 119 14.41 -15.97 20.98
C ASP A 119 12.91 -15.67 20.97
N ALA A 120 12.21 -16.03 22.06
CA ALA A 120 10.76 -15.96 22.13
C ALA A 120 10.23 -14.51 22.10
N GLU A 121 11.00 -13.55 22.64
CA GLU A 121 10.65 -12.13 22.57
C GLU A 121 10.81 -11.58 21.16
N ALA A 122 11.95 -11.89 20.51
CA ALA A 122 12.21 -11.51 19.13
C ALA A 122 11.20 -12.11 18.14
N GLU A 123 10.81 -13.38 18.32
CA GLU A 123 9.78 -14.04 17.50
C GLU A 123 8.43 -13.34 17.65
N LYS A 124 8.01 -13.04 18.89
CA LYS A 124 6.76 -12.33 19.16
C LYS A 124 6.76 -10.92 18.56
N GLU A 125 7.88 -10.21 18.67
CA GLU A 125 8.02 -8.88 18.06
C GLU A 125 7.93 -8.95 16.53
N PHE A 126 8.61 -9.92 15.91
CA PHE A 126 8.59 -10.14 14.46
C PHE A 126 7.17 -10.37 13.95
N PHE A 127 6.42 -11.31 14.55
CA PHE A 127 5.04 -11.57 14.17
C PHE A 127 4.11 -10.38 14.43
N GLY A 128 4.30 -9.65 15.53
CA GLY A 128 3.55 -8.43 15.82
C GLY A 128 3.76 -7.35 14.76
N LYS A 129 5.00 -7.10 14.34
CA LYS A 129 5.30 -6.16 13.25
C LYS A 129 4.77 -6.65 11.91
N ARG A 130 4.83 -7.95 11.62
CA ARG A 130 4.27 -8.54 10.40
C ARG A 130 2.75 -8.39 10.34
N ALA A 131 2.05 -8.58 11.46
CA ALA A 131 0.61 -8.34 11.57
C ALA A 131 0.27 -6.86 11.36
N ARG A 132 1.06 -5.94 11.94
CA ARG A 132 0.90 -4.50 11.69
C ARG A 132 1.11 -4.13 10.21
N ARG A 133 2.10 -4.72 9.54
CA ARG A 133 2.30 -4.54 8.09
C ARG A 133 1.07 -4.96 7.31
N LYS A 134 0.52 -6.14 7.62
CA LYS A 134 -0.69 -6.66 6.99
C LYS A 134 -1.87 -5.70 7.17
N ALA A 135 -2.10 -5.21 8.39
CA ALA A 135 -3.17 -4.28 8.68
C ALA A 135 -3.03 -2.96 7.88
N LEU A 136 -1.83 -2.43 7.77
CA LEU A 136 -1.55 -1.24 6.94
C LEU A 136 -1.80 -1.50 5.45
N CYS A 137 -1.37 -2.65 4.92
CA CYS A 137 -1.67 -3.05 3.54
C CYS A 137 -3.17 -3.21 3.28
N GLU A 138 -3.93 -3.76 4.25
CA GLU A 138 -5.39 -3.86 4.16
C GLU A 138 -6.07 -2.49 4.14
N THR A 139 -5.63 -1.57 5.00
CA THR A 139 -6.12 -0.18 4.98
C THR A 139 -5.79 0.49 3.66
N CYS A 140 -4.58 0.31 3.13
CA CYS A 140 -4.18 0.82 1.82
C CYS A 140 -5.06 0.26 0.69
N LEU A 141 -5.41 -1.03 0.73
CA LEU A 141 -6.32 -1.65 -0.24
C LEU A 141 -7.74 -1.05 -0.16
N LYS A 142 -8.27 -0.81 1.05
CA LYS A 142 -9.57 -0.14 1.22
C LYS A 142 -9.56 1.27 0.61
N LEU A 143 -8.50 2.04 0.84
CA LEU A 143 -8.34 3.36 0.23
C LEU A 143 -8.24 3.29 -1.30
N ALA A 144 -7.55 2.28 -1.84
CA ALA A 144 -7.49 2.07 -3.29
C ALA A 144 -8.87 1.82 -3.91
N ILE A 145 -9.74 1.07 -3.22
CA ILE A 145 -11.14 0.86 -3.65
C ILE A 145 -11.90 2.19 -3.63
N VAL A 146 -11.75 3.01 -2.59
CA VAL A 146 -12.36 4.35 -2.51
C VAL A 146 -11.91 5.22 -3.68
N VAL A 147 -10.63 5.18 -4.06
CA VAL A 147 -10.09 5.90 -5.22
C VAL A 147 -10.71 5.41 -6.53
N LEU A 148 -10.91 4.10 -6.70
CA LEU A 148 -11.55 3.53 -7.89
C LEU A 148 -13.02 3.95 -8.01
N VAL A 149 -13.78 3.82 -6.91
CA VAL A 149 -15.20 4.19 -6.87
C VAL A 149 -15.38 5.69 -7.10
N SER A 150 -14.62 6.54 -6.39
CA SER A 150 -14.67 7.99 -6.59
C SER A 150 -14.28 8.41 -8.00
N SER A 151 -13.36 7.70 -8.66
CA SER A 151 -12.99 7.98 -10.05
C SER A 151 -14.13 7.75 -11.03
N ALA A 152 -15.04 6.80 -10.77
CA ALA A 152 -16.23 6.61 -11.60
C ALA A 152 -17.19 7.81 -11.51
N PHE A 153 -17.21 8.52 -10.38
CA PHE A 153 -18.07 9.69 -10.17
C PHE A 153 -17.53 10.98 -10.79
N ILE A 154 -16.25 11.02 -11.18
CA ILE A 154 -15.65 12.20 -11.84
C ILE A 154 -16.23 12.42 -13.24
N SER A 155 -16.74 11.37 -13.90
CA SER A 155 -17.36 11.45 -15.23
C SER A 155 -18.85 11.84 -15.21
N PHE A 156 -19.46 12.08 -14.04
CA PHE A 156 -20.81 12.64 -13.99
C PHE A 156 -20.76 14.14 -14.31
N ASN A 157 -20.72 14.43 -15.61
CA ASN A 157 -21.00 15.74 -16.14
C ASN A 157 -22.44 15.74 -16.67
N PRO A 158 -23.43 16.30 -15.96
CA PRO A 158 -24.69 16.63 -16.61
C PRO A 158 -24.35 17.71 -17.64
N GLN A 159 -24.59 17.42 -18.91
CA GLN A 159 -24.59 18.44 -19.96
C GLN A 159 -25.58 19.56 -19.59
#